data_AF-P86850-F1
#
_entry.id   AF-P86850-F1
#
_cell.length_a   1.000
_cell.length_b   1.000
_cell.length_c   1.000
_cell.angle_alpha   90.00
_cell.angle_beta   90.00
_cell.angle_gamma   90.00
#
_symmetry.space_group_name_H-M   'P 1'
#
loop_
_entity.id
_entity.type
_entity.pdbx_description
1 polymer ?
#
loop_
_entity_poly.entity_id
_entity_poly.type
_entity_poly.pdbx_seq_one_letter_code
_entity_poly.pdbx_strand_id
1 'polypeptide(L)' 'GTVPCGESCVFIPCITGIAGCSCKNKVCYID' A
#
# COMPACT_ATOMS: atom_id res chain seq x y z
N GLY A 1 -4.67 -1.12 8.53
CA GLY A 1 -4.25 -0.01 7.64
C GLY A 1 -3.90 1.25 8.41
N THR A 2 -2.76 1.30 9.11
CA THR A 2 -2.45 2.41 10.05
C THR A 2 -1.23 3.22 9.65
N VAL A 3 -0.21 2.58 9.07
CA VAL A 3 1.05 3.23 8.67
C VAL A 3 1.18 3.16 7.15
N PRO A 4 1.50 4.28 6.46
CA PRO A 4 1.77 4.24 5.03
C PRO A 4 3.07 3.45 4.76
N CYS A 5 3.05 2.56 3.77
CA CYS A 5 4.21 1.76 3.36
C CYS A 5 5.21 2.54 2.50
N GLY A 6 4.94 3.81 2.21
CA GLY A 6 5.75 4.63 1.31
C GLY A 6 5.49 4.35 -0.17
N GLU A 7 4.47 3.56 -0.51
CA GLU A 7 4.07 3.26 -1.89
C GLU A 7 2.72 3.88 -2.24
N SER A 8 2.53 4.14 -3.52
CA SER A 8 1.26 4.56 -4.09
C SER A 8 0.73 3.48 -5.02
N CYS A 9 -0.58 3.30 -4.98
CA CYS A 9 -1.29 2.30 -5.76
C CYS A 9 -2.14 2.90 -6.90
N VAL A 10 -1.72 4.04 -7.46
CA VAL A 10 -2.45 4.74 -8.55
C VAL A 10 -2.22 4.08 -9.91
N PHE A 11 -0.98 3.70 -10.20
CA PHE A 11 -0.58 3.16 -11.51
C PHE A 11 -0.05 1.73 -11.45
N ILE A 12 0.43 1.31 -10.28
CA ILE A 12 0.96 -0.02 -10.01
C ILE A 12 0.34 -0.56 -8.71
N PRO A 13 0.21 -1.88 -8.54
CA PRO A 13 -0.15 -2.43 -7.24
C PRO A 13 0.95 -2.15 -6.21
N CYS A 14 0.60 -2.21 -4.93
CA CYS A 14 1.59 -2.17 -3.85
C CYS A 14 2.57 -3.34 -4.02
N ILE A 15 3.85 -3.06 -4.23
CA ILE A 15 4.91 -4.09 -4.33
C ILE A 15 5.04 -4.79 -2.98
N THR A 16 4.94 -4.03 -1.89
CA THR A 16 4.87 -4.56 -0.52
C THR A 16 3.52 -5.20 -0.17
N GLY A 17 2.65 -5.44 -1.15
CA GLY A 17 1.47 -6.30 -0.96
C GLY A 17 1.84 -7.67 -0.41
N ILE A 18 3.00 -8.20 -0.80
CA ILE A 18 3.57 -9.44 -0.26
C ILE A 18 3.96 -9.33 1.23
N ALA A 19 4.20 -8.12 1.72
CA ALA A 19 4.61 -7.83 3.10
C ALA A 19 3.41 -7.40 3.98
N GLY A 20 2.18 -7.49 3.47
CA GLY A 20 0.97 -7.12 4.21
C GLY A 20 0.46 -5.69 3.97
N CYS A 21 1.03 -4.97 3.00
CA CYS A 21 0.50 -3.65 2.63
C CYS A 21 -0.72 -3.75 1.72
N SER A 22 -1.73 -2.94 1.98
CA SER A 22 -2.98 -2.86 1.24
C SER A 22 -3.21 -1.48 0.67
N CYS A 23 -3.73 -1.40 -0.56
CA CYS A 23 -4.05 -0.14 -1.20
C CYS A 23 -5.33 0.48 -0.60
N LYS A 24 -5.22 1.67 -0.04
CA LYS A 24 -6.36 2.46 0.45
C LYS A 24 -6.19 3.92 0.04
N ASN A 25 -7.21 4.53 -0.58
CA ASN A 25 -7.15 5.93 -1.01
C ASN A 25 -5.87 6.26 -1.81
N LYS A 26 -5.52 5.42 -2.80
CA LYS A 26 -4.35 5.60 -3.68
C LYS A 26 -2.97 5.50 -3.00
N VAL A 27 -2.92 5.19 -1.71
CA VAL A 27 -1.69 4.98 -0.94
C VAL A 27 -1.71 3.57 -0.36
N CYS A 28 -0.55 2.93 -0.32
CA CYS A 28 -0.39 1.61 0.29
C CYS A 28 -0.17 1.77 1.79
N TYR A 29 -0.98 1.10 2.61
CA TYR A 29 -0.89 1.11 4.07
C TYR A 29 -0.65 -0.30 4.59
N ILE A 30 0.16 -0.46 5.63
CA ILE A 30 0.29 -1.75 6.30
C ILE A 30 -1.04 -2.04 7.00
N ASP A 31 -1.61 -3.22 6.74
CA ASP A 31 -2.81 -3.61 7.46
C ASP A 31 -2.56 -3.72 8.96
#